data_AF-A0A7S2BHB1-F1
#
_entry.id   AF-A0A7S2BHB1-F1
#
_cell.length_a   1.000
_cell.length_b   1.000
_cell.length_c   1.000
_cell.angle_alpha   90.00
_cell.angle_beta   90.00
_cell.angle_gamma   90.00
#
_symmetry.space_group_name_H-M   'P 1'
#
loop_
_entity.id
_entity.type
_entity.pdbx_description
1 polymer ?
#
loop_
_entity_poly.entity_id
_entity_poly.type
_entity_poly.pdbx_seq_one_letter_code
_entity_poly.pdbx_strand_id
1 'polypeptide(L)'
;DFVPYKGNAGPSASGTPAFARTVQRIVPRVPDNAAALIARMLAYAPSQRPTCAQALEHAYFTSAPAPTPPAKLALPAAARKRIRDDAAAAGVAPPPAAAPP
;
A
#
# COMPACT_ATOMS: atom_id res chain seq x y z
N ASP A 1 -5.79 29.76 24.23
CA ASP A 1 -6.90 29.40 23.31
C ASP A 1 -6.62 28.08 22.61
N PHE A 2 -7.33 27.01 22.99
CA PHE A 2 -7.30 25.73 22.28
C PHE A 2 -8.28 25.84 21.11
N VAL A 3 -7.77 25.96 19.89
CA VAL A 3 -8.60 25.88 18.68
C VAL A 3 -8.95 24.41 18.48
N PRO A 4 -10.20 23.97 18.71
CA PRO A 4 -10.55 22.58 18.49
C PRO A 4 -10.32 22.26 17.02
N TYR A 5 -9.55 21.19 16.75
CA TYR A 5 -9.41 20.67 15.40
C TYR A 5 -10.81 20.26 14.95
N LYS A 6 -11.41 21.07 14.06
CA LYS A 6 -12.65 20.73 13.38
C LYS A 6 -12.31 19.51 12.53
N GLY A 7 -12.52 18.32 13.10
CA GLY A 7 -12.27 17.04 12.42
C GLY A 7 -12.87 17.13 11.03
N ASN A 8 -12.13 16.61 10.03
CA ASN A 8 -12.54 16.59 8.64
C ASN A 8 -14.05 16.33 8.59
N ALA A 9 -14.80 17.37 8.23
CA ALA A 9 -16.25 17.29 8.14
C ALA A 9 -16.58 16.08 7.29
N GLY A 10 -17.63 15.36 7.68
CA GLY A 10 -18.10 14.14 7.01
C GLY A 10 -18.17 14.29 5.48
N PRO A 11 -18.22 13.16 4.77
CA PRO A 11 -17.86 13.06 3.36
C PRO A 11 -18.58 14.11 2.53
N SER A 12 -17.83 15.14 2.11
CA SER A 12 -18.26 15.99 1.00
C SER A 12 -18.33 15.07 -0.22
N ALA A 13 -19.48 15.06 -0.89
CA ALA A 13 -19.88 14.10 -1.92
C ALA A 13 -18.94 14.00 -3.14
N SER A 14 -17.82 14.71 -3.16
CA SER A 14 -16.75 14.60 -4.16
C SER A 14 -15.39 15.12 -3.66
N GLY A 15 -15.12 15.07 -2.34
CA GLY A 15 -14.01 15.83 -1.71
C GLY A 15 -12.77 15.01 -1.35
N THR A 16 -11.71 15.12 -2.15
CA THR A 16 -10.37 14.66 -1.76
C THR A 16 -9.94 15.40 -0.47
N PRO A 17 -9.51 14.72 0.60
CA PRO A 17 -9.12 15.39 1.85
C PRO A 17 -7.96 16.35 1.58
N ALA A 18 -7.99 17.55 2.14
CA ALA A 18 -7.00 18.61 1.87
C ALA A 18 -5.55 18.14 2.06
N PHE A 19 -5.32 17.21 2.99
CA PHE A 19 -4.01 16.62 3.24
C PHE A 19 -3.50 15.71 2.10
N ALA A 20 -4.36 15.14 1.26
CA ALA A 20 -3.95 14.31 0.13
C ALA A 20 -3.05 15.07 -0.87
N ARG A 21 -3.30 16.38 -1.06
CA ARG A 21 -2.44 17.23 -1.90
C ARG A 21 -1.05 17.41 -1.30
N THR A 22 -0.95 17.49 0.02
CA THR A 22 0.35 17.51 0.71
C THR A 22 1.09 16.20 0.52
N VAL A 23 0.41 15.06 0.58
CA VAL A 23 1.02 13.74 0.31
C VAL A 23 1.61 13.68 -1.10
N GLN A 24 0.88 14.18 -2.11
CA GLN A 24 1.37 14.25 -3.49
C GLN A 24 2.61 15.11 -3.67
N ARG A 25 2.74 16.19 -2.89
CA ARG A 25 3.95 17.04 -2.92
C ARG A 25 5.18 16.31 -2.35
N ILE A 26 4.99 15.44 -1.36
CA ILE A 26 6.05 14.64 -0.74
C ILE A 26 6.37 13.40 -1.59
N VAL A 27 5.35 12.80 -2.21
CA VAL A 27 5.47 11.59 -3.02
C VAL A 27 4.88 11.88 -4.42
N PRO A 28 5.65 12.46 -5.35
CA PRO A 28 5.13 12.97 -6.63
C PRO A 28 4.47 11.93 -7.54
N ARG A 29 4.77 10.64 -7.34
CA ARG A 29 4.25 9.52 -8.15
C ARG A 29 3.06 8.79 -7.49
N VAL A 30 2.51 9.33 -6.41
CA VAL A 30 1.38 8.70 -5.72
C VAL A 30 0.07 8.98 -6.49
N PRO A 31 -0.73 7.95 -6.81
CA PRO A 31 -2.05 8.17 -7.43
C PRO A 31 -3.01 8.80 -6.41
N ASP A 32 -4.05 9.50 -6.90
CA ASP A 32 -5.02 10.21 -6.06
C ASP A 32 -5.65 9.31 -4.98
N ASN A 33 -6.01 8.08 -5.37
CA ASN A 33 -6.65 7.08 -4.53
C ASN A 33 -5.73 6.66 -3.37
N ALA A 34 -4.43 6.52 -3.64
CA ALA A 34 -3.43 6.21 -2.62
C ALA A 34 -3.19 7.41 -1.70
N ALA A 35 -3.12 8.63 -2.25
CA ALA A 35 -2.95 9.85 -1.48
C ALA A 35 -4.10 10.06 -0.48
N ALA A 36 -5.34 9.80 -0.91
CA ALA A 36 -6.53 9.86 -0.07
C ALA A 36 -6.50 8.81 1.06
N LEU A 37 -6.07 7.57 0.76
CA LEU A 37 -5.93 6.52 1.78
C LEU A 37 -4.88 6.90 2.82
N ILE A 38 -3.69 7.32 2.37
CA ILE A 38 -2.59 7.75 3.25
C ILE A 38 -3.05 8.91 4.15
N ALA A 39 -3.79 9.87 3.59
CA ALA A 39 -4.32 10.99 4.36
C ALA A 39 -5.26 10.57 5.49
N ARG A 40 -6.09 9.53 5.28
CA ARG A 40 -6.95 8.96 6.33
C ARG A 40 -6.16 8.19 7.38
N MET A 41 -5.16 7.40 6.95
CA MET A 41 -4.31 6.63 7.87
C MET A 41 -3.45 7.52 8.77
N LEU A 42 -3.04 8.69 8.27
CA LEU A 42 -2.25 9.68 9.00
C LEU A 42 -3.11 10.73 9.72
N ALA A 43 -4.41 10.47 9.93
CA ALA A 43 -5.24 11.33 10.76
C ALA A 43 -4.64 11.45 12.17
N TYR A 44 -4.50 12.69 12.64
CA TYR A 44 -3.91 12.99 13.95
C TYR A 44 -4.76 12.42 15.09
N ALA A 45 -6.07 12.64 15.03
CA ALA A 45 -7.00 12.06 15.99
C ALA A 45 -7.13 10.55 15.75
N PRO A 46 -6.86 9.68 16.75
CA PRO A 46 -6.92 8.23 16.56
C PRO A 46 -8.34 7.75 16.27
N SER A 47 -9.37 8.45 16.77
CA SER A 47 -10.78 8.17 16.50
C SER A 47 -11.19 8.40 15.04
N GLN A 48 -10.41 9.18 14.29
CA GLN A 48 -10.64 9.45 12.87
C GLN A 48 -9.81 8.53 11.96
N ARG A 49 -8.91 7.73 12.53
CA ARG A 49 -8.09 6.78 11.77
C ARG A 49 -8.94 5.55 11.41
N PRO A 50 -8.91 5.09 10.15
CA PRO A 50 -9.66 3.91 9.76
C PRO A 50 -9.08 2.65 10.43
N THR A 51 -9.94 1.68 10.70
CA THR A 51 -9.52 0.31 11.04
C THR A 51 -8.93 -0.39 9.80
N CYS A 52 -8.27 -1.53 9.99
CA CYS A 52 -7.73 -2.31 8.87
C CYS A 52 -8.83 -2.71 7.87
N ALA A 53 -9.99 -3.15 8.35
CA ALA A 53 -11.12 -3.52 7.49
C ALA A 53 -11.60 -2.33 6.65
N GLN A 54 -11.83 -1.17 7.27
CA GLN A 54 -12.24 0.06 6.59
C GLN A 54 -11.19 0.57 5.59
N ALA A 55 -9.90 0.34 5.86
CA ALA A 55 -8.84 0.70 4.93
C ALA A 55 -8.82 -0.20 3.69
N LEU A 56 -9.08 -1.50 3.85
CA LEU A 56 -9.10 -2.46 2.74
C LEU A 56 -10.28 -2.25 1.78
N GLU A 57 -11.38 -1.66 2.25
CA GLU A 57 -12.52 -1.26 1.42
C GLU A 57 -12.25 -0.02 0.54
N HIS A 58 -11.10 0.64 0.70
CA HIS A 58 -10.77 1.86 -0.03
C HIS A 58 -10.57 1.61 -1.54
N ALA A 59 -10.96 2.59 -2.36
CA ALA A 59 -10.78 2.56 -3.82
C ALA A 59 -9.36 2.21 -4.28
N TYR A 60 -8.34 2.44 -3.45
CA TYR A 60 -6.96 2.08 -3.76
C TYR A 60 -6.78 0.57 -3.99
N PHE A 61 -7.53 -0.28 -3.28
CA PHE A 61 -7.41 -1.74 -3.39
C PHE A 61 -8.38 -2.35 -4.41
N THR A 62 -9.42 -1.62 -4.83
CA THR A 62 -10.43 -2.09 -5.78
C THR A 62 -10.27 -1.50 -7.18
N SER A 63 -9.60 -0.36 -7.32
CA SER A 63 -9.28 0.24 -8.62
C SER A 63 -8.02 -0.37 -9.23
N ALA A 64 -7.88 -0.24 -10.54
CA ALA A 64 -6.63 -0.56 -11.22
C ALA A 64 -5.51 0.42 -10.80
N PRO A 65 -4.25 -0.03 -10.71
CA PRO A 65 -3.76 -1.37 -11.03
C PRO A 65 -4.00 -2.39 -9.92
N ALA A 66 -4.28 -3.64 -10.31
CA ALA A 66 -4.36 -4.76 -9.37
C ALA A 66 -3.01 -4.99 -8.67
N PRO A 67 -3.02 -5.51 -7.43
CA PRO A 67 -1.80 -5.80 -6.70
C PRO A 67 -0.92 -6.82 -7.43
N THR A 68 0.39 -6.63 -7.38
CA THR A 68 1.36 -7.56 -7.98
C THR A 68 1.25 -8.94 -7.33
N PRO A 69 1.06 -10.03 -8.10
CA PRO A 69 1.02 -11.38 -7.55
C PRO A 69 2.30 -11.71 -6.77
N PRO A 70 2.22 -12.45 -5.63
CA PRO A 70 3.37 -12.75 -4.78
C PRO A 70 4.56 -13.36 -5.53
N ALA A 71 4.29 -14.28 -6.47
CA ALA A 71 5.31 -14.94 -7.28
C ALA A 71 6.08 -13.99 -8.22
N LYS A 72 5.56 -12.79 -8.49
CA LYS A 72 6.18 -11.78 -9.37
C LYS A 72 6.89 -10.67 -8.58
N LEU A 73 6.90 -10.74 -7.25
CA LEU A 73 7.59 -9.74 -6.43
C LEU A 73 9.11 -9.89 -6.58
N ALA A 74 9.80 -8.76 -6.77
CA ALA A 74 11.24 -8.75 -6.84
C ALA A 74 11.84 -9.12 -5.47
N LEU A 75 12.44 -10.30 -5.39
CA LEU A 75 13.12 -10.76 -4.18
C LEU A 75 14.55 -10.23 -4.12
N PRO A 76 15.04 -9.79 -2.94
CA PRO A 76 16.46 -9.56 -2.71
C PRO A 76 17.28 -10.84 -2.95
N ALA A 77 18.54 -10.70 -3.38
CA ALA A 77 19.40 -11.85 -3.69
C ALA A 77 19.52 -12.84 -2.52
N ALA A 78 19.66 -12.33 -1.29
CA ALA A 78 19.73 -13.16 -0.08
C ALA A 78 18.45 -13.96 0.17
N ALA A 79 17.28 -13.38 -0.08
CA ALA A 79 15.99 -14.06 0.07
C ALA A 79 15.82 -15.17 -0.98
N ARG A 80 16.25 -14.92 -2.23
CA ARG A 80 16.25 -15.94 -3.30
C ARG A 80 17.14 -17.13 -2.94
N LYS A 81 18.31 -16.88 -2.34
CA LYS A 81 19.22 -17.94 -1.88
C LYS A 81 18.55 -18.79 -0.80
N ARG A 82 17.96 -18.17 0.23
CA ARG A 82 17.25 -18.89 1.31
C ARG A 82 16.14 -19.80 0.76
N ILE A 83 15.28 -19.27 -0.10
CA ILE A 83 14.21 -20.05 -0.73
C ILE A 83 14.76 -21.25 -1.51
N ARG A 84 15.89 -21.08 -2.21
CA ARG A 84 16.56 -22.18 -2.93
C ARG A 84 17.14 -23.22 -1.97
N ASP A 85 17.82 -22.77 -0.92
CA ASP A 85 18.44 -23.65 0.07
C ASP A 85 17.36 -24.45 0.83
N ASP A 86 16.25 -23.81 1.20
CA ASP A 86 15.10 -24.45 1.83
C ASP A 86 14.43 -25.47 0.89
N ALA A 87 14.28 -25.14 -0.40
CA ALA A 87 13.74 -26.06 -1.41
C ALA A 87 14.66 -27.28 -1.63
N ALA A 88 15.98 -27.07 -1.64
CA ALA A 88 16.96 -28.15 -1.75
C ALA A 88 16.94 -29.08 -0.52
N ALA A 89 16.81 -28.52 0.69
CA ALA A 89 16.65 -29.30 1.92
C ALA A 89 15.33 -30.10 1.94
N ALA A 90 14.28 -29.58 1.32
CA ALA A 90 12.98 -30.25 1.17
C ALA A 90 12.93 -31.28 0.02
N GLY A 91 14.02 -31.50 -0.72
CA GLY A 91 14.05 -32.42 -1.86
C GLY A 91 13.24 -31.95 -3.08
N VAL A 92 12.85 -30.67 -3.13
CA VAL A 92 12.15 -30.07 -4.26
C VAL A 92 13.20 -29.69 -5.31
N ALA A 93 13.16 -30.36 -6.47
CA ALA A 93 14.08 -30.06 -7.57
C ALA A 93 13.99 -28.57 -7.96
N PRO A 94 15.13 -27.88 -8.16
CA PRO A 94 15.12 -26.47 -8.56
C PRO A 94 14.41 -26.32 -9.92
N PRO A 95 13.59 -25.27 -10.12
CA PRO A 95 13.00 -25.02 -11.43
C PRO A 95 14.10 -24.87 -12.48
N PRO A 96 13.93 -25.41 -13.70
CA PRO A 96 14.93 -25.31 -14.74
C PRO A 96 15.24 -23.83 -14.98
N ALA A 97 16.52 -23.47 -14.95
CA ALA A 97 16.97 -22.12 -15.23
C ALA A 97 16.42 -21.71 -16.61
N ALA A 98 15.59 -20.67 -16.64
CA ALA A 98 15.11 -20.11 -17.89
C ALA A 98 16.32 -19.77 -18.76
N ALA A 99 16.38 -20.38 -19.95
CA ALA A 99 17.45 -20.21 -20.91
C ALA A 99 17.61 -18.71 -21.24
N PRO A 100 18.85 -18.20 -21.34
CA PRO A 100 19.07 -16.85 -21.87
C PRO A 100 18.59 -16.78 -23.34
N PRO A 101 18.11 -15.61 -23.80
CA PRO A 101 17.67 -15.41 -25.19
C PRO A 101 18.83 -15.57 -26.20
#